data_AF-A0A845YA28-F1
#
_entry.id   AF-A0A845YA28-F1
#
_cell.length_a   1.000
_cell.length_b   1.000
_cell.length_c   1.000
_cell.angle_alpha   90.00
_cell.angle_beta   90.00
_cell.angle_gamma   90.00
#
_symmetry.space_group_name_H-M   'P 1'
#
loop_
_entity.id
_entity.type
_entity.pdbx_description
1 polymer ?
#
loop_
_entity_poly.entity_id
_entity_poly.type
_entity_poly.pdbx_seq_one_letter_code
_entity_poly.pdbx_strand_id
1 'polypeptide(L)' 'MKIISNTGPMIGLAKIDKLSLLNDLAEEVLIPPLVYRELLGKYGWESNRIDLALNNFIERRISGN' A
#
# COMPACT_ATOMS: atom_id res chain seq x y z
N MET A 1 2.27 -6.30 15.14
CA MET A 1 2.35 -4.82 15.06
C MET A 1 1.55 -4.32 13.86
N LYS A 2 0.75 -3.26 14.01
CA LYS A 2 -0.02 -2.65 12.92
C LYS A 2 0.62 -1.33 12.46
N ILE A 3 0.67 -1.09 11.15
CA ILE A 3 1.19 0.16 10.59
C ILE A 3 0.13 0.84 9.72
N ILE A 4 0.15 2.17 9.69
CA ILE A 4 -0.61 2.97 8.73
C ILE A 4 0.40 3.56 7.73
N SER A 5 0.24 3.23 6.46
CA SER A 5 1.12 3.71 5.39
C SER A 5 0.47 4.81 4.55
N ASN A 6 1.31 5.60 3.88
CA ASN A 6 0.91 6.71 3.00
C ASN A 6 1.43 6.47 1.58
N THR A 7 0.95 7.26 0.62
CA THR A 7 1.25 7.12 -0.81
C THR A 7 2.74 7.18 -1.12
N GLY A 8 3.49 8.09 -0.48
CA GLY A 8 4.93 8.25 -0.71
C GLY A 8 5.74 6.96 -0.45
N PRO A 9 5.73 6.42 0.79
CA PRO A 9 6.40 5.17 1.12
C PRO A 9 5.97 3.99 0.24
N MET A 10 4.67 3.87 -0.04
CA MET A 10 4.11 2.84 -0.91
C MET A 10 4.73 2.85 -2.31
N ILE A 11 4.76 4.02 -2.95
CA ILE A 11 5.35 4.19 -4.28
C ILE A 11 6.87 3.99 -4.23
N GLY A 12 7.54 4.53 -3.21
CA GLY A 12 8.98 4.40 -3.05
C GLY A 12 9.43 2.95 -2.98
N LEU A 13 8.74 2.14 -2.17
CA LEU A 13 9.02 0.71 -2.04
C LEU A 13 8.66 -0.07 -3.31
N ALA A 14 7.54 0.26 -3.96
CA ALA A 14 7.16 -0.37 -5.22
C ALA A 14 8.21 -0.13 -6.32
N LYS A 15 8.75 1.10 -6.39
CA LYS A 15 9.80 1.51 -7.35
C LYS A 15 11.16 0.85 -7.14
N ILE A 16 11.38 0.14 -6.04
CA ILE A 16 12.59 -0.64 -5.80
C ILE A 16 12.30 -2.13 -5.63
N ASP A 17 11.08 -2.56 -5.95
CA ASP A 17 10.60 -3.93 -5.78
C ASP A 17 10.72 -4.48 -4.34
N LYS A 18 10.45 -3.61 -3.36
CA LYS A 18 10.51 -3.94 -1.92
C LYS A 18 9.20 -3.71 -1.18
N LEU A 19 8.08 -3.69 -1.91
CA LEU A 19 6.78 -3.45 -1.29
C LEU A 19 6.37 -4.55 -0.30
N SER A 20 6.85 -5.78 -0.51
CA SER A 20 6.66 -6.91 0.41
C SER A 20 7.26 -6.70 1.80
N LEU A 21 8.24 -5.80 1.95
CA LEU A 21 8.82 -5.51 3.27
C LEU A 21 7.78 -5.01 4.27
N LEU A 22 6.71 -4.36 3.80
CA LEU A 22 5.62 -3.93 4.68
C LEU A 22 4.91 -5.14 5.32
N ASN A 23 4.74 -6.22 4.57
CA ASN A 23 4.15 -7.48 5.04
C ASN A 23 5.12 -8.27 5.93
N ASP A 24 6.44 -8.16 5.69
CA ASP A 24 7.45 -8.83 6.52
C ASP A 24 7.62 -8.15 7.89
N LEU A 25 7.39 -6.82 7.95
CA LEU A 25 7.63 -6.00 9.15
C LEU A 25 6.38 -5.77 10.00
N ALA A 26 5.18 -5.90 9.44
CA ALA A 26 3.92 -5.63 10.12
C ALA A 26 2.92 -6.77 9.90
N GLU A 27 2.15 -7.08 10.95
CA GLU A 27 1.04 -8.04 10.86
C GLU A 27 -0.14 -7.47 10.06
N GLU A 28 -0.28 -6.14 10.03
CA GLU A 28 -1.37 -5.47 9.34
C GLU A 28 -0.86 -4.15 8.75
N VAL A 29 -1.07 -4.00 7.44
CA VAL A 29 -0.71 -2.79 6.69
C VAL A 29 -2.00 -2.09 6.28
N LEU A 30 -2.28 -0.98 6.94
CA LEU A 30 -3.49 -0.20 6.71
C LEU A 30 -3.20 1.02 5.86
N ILE A 31 -4.09 1.33 4.94
CA ILE A 31 -4.08 2.60 4.20
C ILE A 31 -5.41 3.35 4.36
N PRO A 32 -5.37 4.68 4.53
CA PRO A 32 -6.58 5.52 4.48
C PRO A 32 -7.28 5.43 3.10
N PRO A 33 -8.60 5.71 3.03
CA PRO A 33 -9.33 5.70 1.76
C PRO A 33 -8.78 6.70 0.72
N LEU A 34 -8.21 7.82 1.18
CA LEU A 34 -7.57 8.80 0.31
C LEU A 34 -6.31 8.23 -0.34
N VAL A 35 -5.44 7.57 0.44
CA VAL A 35 -4.21 6.92 -0.03
C VAL A 35 -4.53 5.84 -1.05
N TYR A 36 -5.55 5.03 -0.81
CA TYR A 36 -6.02 4.04 -1.79
C TYR A 36 -6.34 4.69 -3.16
N ARG A 37 -7.09 5.80 -3.17
CA ARG A 37 -7.41 6.52 -4.41
C ARG A 37 -6.18 7.13 -5.08
N GLU A 38 -5.25 7.67 -4.31
CA GLU A 38 -4.00 8.21 -4.84
C GLU A 38 -3.15 7.14 -5.51
N LEU A 39 -3.11 5.93 -4.94
CA LEU A 39 -2.41 4.77 -5.49
C LEU A 39 -3.02 4.27 -6.81
N LEU A 40 -4.37 4.22 -6.91
CA LEU A 40 -5.06 3.87 -8.16
C LEU A 40 -4.78 4.84 -9.31
N GLY A 41 -4.48 6.11 -9.00
CA GLY A 41 -4.15 7.12 -10.00
C GLY A 41 -2.69 7.09 -10.48
N LYS A 42 -1.88 6.11 -10.05
CA LYS A 42 -0.46 6.01 -10.45
C LYS A 42 -0.30 5.16 -11.70
N TYR A 43 0.57 5.65 -12.59
CA TYR A 43 0.91 5.02 -13.85
C TYR A 43 2.42 4.74 -13.88
N GLY A 44 2.80 3.55 -14.32
CA GLY A 44 4.18 3.11 -14.38
C GLY A 44 4.29 1.61 -14.19
N TRP A 45 5.52 1.10 -14.17
CA TRP A 45 5.79 -0.31 -13.94
C TRP A 45 5.51 -0.70 -12.48
N GLU A 46 5.61 0.27 -11.55
CA GLU A 46 5.29 0.08 -10.15
C GLU A 46 3.79 -0.16 -9.91
N SER A 47 2.91 0.26 -10.82
CA SER A 47 1.46 0.11 -10.69
C SER A 47 1.05 -1.36 -10.52
N ASN A 48 1.65 -2.26 -11.30
CA ASN A 48 1.41 -3.70 -11.15
C ASN A 48 1.78 -4.23 -9.76
N ARG A 49 2.84 -3.69 -9.14
CA ARG A 49 3.27 -4.10 -7.79
C ARG A 49 2.34 -3.54 -6.72
N ILE A 50 1.88 -2.30 -6.90
CA ILE A 50 0.89 -1.67 -6.04
C ILE A 50 -0.43 -2.44 -6.11
N ASP A 51 -0.92 -2.77 -7.30
CA ASP A 51 -2.16 -3.54 -7.49
C ASP A 51 -2.08 -4.92 -6.83
N LEU A 52 -0.97 -5.63 -7.01
CA LEU A 52 -0.74 -6.91 -6.33
C LEU A 52 -0.77 -6.76 -4.81
N ALA A 53 -0.13 -5.73 -4.25
CA ALA A 53 -0.11 -5.53 -2.79
C ALA A 53 -1.50 -5.17 -2.24
N LEU A 54 -2.25 -4.30 -2.96
CA LEU A 54 -3.62 -3.93 -2.62
C LEU A 54 -4.60 -5.11 -2.65
N ASN A 55 -4.35 -6.11 -3.50
CA ASN A 55 -5.18 -7.31 -3.59
C ASN A 55 -4.77 -8.43 -2.61
N ASN A 56 -3.57 -8.37 -2.03
CA ASN A 56 -3.01 -9.48 -1.26
C ASN A 56 -2.92 -9.21 0.24
N PHE A 57 -2.35 -8.08 0.66
CA PHE A 57 -1.99 -7.88 2.08
C PHE A 57 -2.24 -6.47 2.62
N ILE A 58 -2.61 -5.52 1.76
CA ILE A 58 -2.90 -4.15 2.20
C ILE A 58 -4.39 -3.97 2.37
N GLU A 59 -4.78 -3.59 3.59
CA GLU A 59 -6.17 -3.38 3.92
C GLU A 59 -6.54 -1.90 3.87
N ARG A 60 -7.67 -1.61 3.21
CA ARG A 60 -8.26 -0.28 3.25
C ARG A 60 -8.94 -0.09 4.61
N ARG A 61 -8.39 0.80 5.45
CA ARG A 61 -9.09 1.26 6.65
C ARG A 61 -10.23 2.16 6.21
N ILE A 62 -11.46 1.65 6.22
CA ILE A 62 -12.64 2.51 6.18
C ILE A 62 -12.78 3.07 7.59
N SER A 63 -12.64 4.38 7.78
CA SER A 63 -13.02 5.00 9.06
C SER A 63 -14.44 4.56 9.36
N GLY A 64 -14.61 3.84 10.47
CA GLY A 64 -15.88 3.28 10.88
C GLY A 64 -16.91 4.36 11.17
N ASN A 65 -18.17 3.91 11.20
CA ASN A 65 -19.30 4.57 11.86
C ASN A 65 -18.92 5.22 13.19
#